data_AF-A0A842NTA1-F1
#
_entry.id   AF-A0A842NTA1-F1
#
_cell.length_a   1.000
_cell.length_b   1.000
_cell.length_c   1.000
_cell.angle_alpha   90.00
_cell.angle_beta   90.00
_cell.angle_gamma   90.00
#
_symmetry.space_group_name_H-M   'P 1'
#
loop_
_entity.id
_entity.type
_entity.pdbx_description
1 polymer ?
#
loop_
_entity_poly.entity_id
_entity_poly.type
_entity_poly.pdbx_seq_one_letter_code
_entity_poly.pdbx_strand_id
1 'polypeptide(L)'
;MREILDKVKKELRPDEKIISEVDDTVKRINSLLKKSGIKAECMKGGSIAKGTFLKDDYDVDLFVRFDYSMKNKRLSDILEKVLKKEFNIKRVHGSRDYFQFQNKLLFEIVPVLKINNYRKAENVTDMSPLHVDYVKKKLKRGQADDIRLAKQFCKAAKVYGAESYIKGFSGHILDLLIIHYGSFEKLLKNAIDWKPKVVIDIEKQLKNPLKELDRAKTHSPLVIVDPMQLCRNAAAALNRQKFEDFKEACKKFLQQPSKEFFKVKGFSKKDVESTLKKNQELFFIEANPLKGKKDVIGAKLLKAYEFIKMSIKKNDFKITESEWEFKEKGIFYFIVKKEILSEKVVVRGPPLNKKEGVKRFKAKHKKTFVKGDRVFAEEKRKYREAKKLVQDLLKKRYVLERIKKIEII
;
A
#
# COMPACT_ATOMS: atom_id res chain seq x y z
N MET A 1 -12.48 25.61 5.61
CA MET A 1 -12.46 24.21 5.10
C MET A 1 -13.13 24.06 3.75
N ARG A 2 -14.42 24.43 3.59
CA ARG A 2 -15.17 24.24 2.34
C ARG A 2 -14.47 24.80 1.09
N GLU A 3 -14.01 26.05 1.15
CA GLU A 3 -13.26 26.68 0.03
C GLU A 3 -11.98 25.92 -0.36
N ILE A 4 -11.26 25.35 0.62
CA ILE A 4 -10.06 24.56 0.39
C ILE A 4 -10.44 23.30 -0.39
N LEU A 5 -11.48 22.60 0.08
CA LEU A 5 -11.97 21.39 -0.59
C LEU A 5 -12.45 21.69 -2.00
N ASP A 6 -13.20 22.78 -2.22
CA ASP A 6 -13.70 23.14 -3.55
C ASP A 6 -12.57 23.48 -4.53
N LYS A 7 -11.51 24.16 -4.06
CA LYS A 7 -10.30 24.40 -4.87
C LYS A 7 -9.60 23.09 -5.23
N VAL A 8 -9.37 22.22 -4.24
CA VAL A 8 -8.69 20.92 -4.46
C VAL A 8 -9.54 20.02 -5.38
N LYS A 9 -10.86 19.98 -5.23
CA LYS A 9 -11.76 19.20 -6.11
C LYS A 9 -11.55 19.56 -7.59
N LYS A 10 -11.43 20.86 -7.90
CA LYS A 10 -11.18 21.33 -9.27
C LYS A 10 -9.81 20.87 -9.77
N GLU A 11 -8.78 20.95 -8.92
CA GLU A 11 -7.41 20.53 -9.23
C GLU A 11 -7.29 19.01 -9.48
N LEU A 12 -8.12 18.19 -8.82
CA LEU A 12 -8.05 16.73 -8.92
C LEU A 12 -8.83 16.11 -10.09
N ARG A 13 -9.64 16.88 -10.82
CA ARG A 13 -10.39 16.33 -11.96
C ARG A 13 -9.45 16.10 -13.14
N PRO A 14 -9.54 14.94 -13.82
CA PRO A 14 -8.71 14.66 -14.98
C PRO A 14 -9.09 15.58 -16.15
N ASP A 15 -8.13 15.85 -17.01
CA ASP A 15 -8.34 16.68 -18.19
C ASP A 15 -9.21 15.94 -19.22
N GLU A 16 -10.11 16.66 -19.91
CA GLU A 16 -11.05 16.06 -20.87
C GLU A 16 -10.35 15.30 -22.01
N LYS A 17 -9.16 15.77 -22.41
CA LYS A 17 -8.31 15.11 -23.42
C LYS A 17 -7.94 13.68 -23.02
N ILE A 18 -7.69 13.43 -21.74
CA ILE A 18 -7.40 12.10 -21.19
C ILE A 18 -8.62 11.20 -21.36
N ILE A 19 -9.82 11.72 -21.05
CA ILE A 19 -11.06 10.95 -21.18
C ILE A 19 -11.33 10.58 -22.63
N SER A 20 -11.13 11.51 -23.57
CA SER A 20 -11.28 11.24 -25.01
C SER A 20 -10.33 10.16 -25.50
N GLU A 21 -9.05 10.19 -25.08
CA GLU A 21 -8.07 9.17 -25.46
C GLU A 21 -8.47 7.77 -24.97
N VAL A 22 -9.04 7.68 -23.75
CA VAL A 22 -9.57 6.41 -23.24
C VAL A 22 -10.76 5.94 -24.08
N ASP A 23 -11.69 6.84 -24.43
CA ASP A 23 -12.85 6.50 -25.28
C ASP A 23 -12.44 6.00 -26.65
N ASP A 24 -11.48 6.66 -27.30
CA ASP A 24 -10.97 6.25 -28.61
C ASP A 24 -10.24 4.91 -28.53
N THR A 25 -9.48 4.67 -27.47
CA THR A 25 -8.84 3.38 -27.21
C THR A 25 -9.87 2.26 -27.05
N VAL A 26 -10.94 2.48 -26.28
CA VAL A 26 -12.04 1.52 -26.11
C VAL A 26 -12.70 1.21 -27.45
N LYS A 27 -12.99 2.24 -28.28
CA LYS A 27 -13.56 2.06 -29.63
C LYS A 27 -12.65 1.23 -30.53
N ARG A 28 -11.34 1.50 -30.54
CA ARG A 28 -10.36 0.74 -31.32
C ARG A 28 -10.32 -0.73 -30.92
N ILE A 29 -10.22 -1.03 -29.61
CA ILE A 29 -10.23 -2.42 -29.12
C ILE A 29 -11.54 -3.12 -29.49
N ASN A 30 -12.69 -2.47 -29.34
CA ASN A 30 -13.98 -3.04 -29.74
C ASN A 30 -14.07 -3.33 -31.24
N SER A 31 -13.53 -2.44 -32.09
CA SER A 31 -13.41 -2.66 -33.53
C SER A 31 -12.57 -3.90 -33.85
N LEU A 32 -11.42 -4.06 -33.18
CA LEU A 32 -10.54 -5.23 -33.35
C LEU A 32 -11.23 -6.53 -32.91
N LEU A 33 -11.95 -6.52 -31.78
CA LEU A 33 -12.71 -7.67 -31.29
C LEU A 33 -13.77 -8.10 -32.30
N LYS A 34 -14.54 -7.13 -32.84
CA LYS A 34 -15.57 -7.37 -33.87
C LYS A 34 -14.96 -7.92 -35.16
N LYS A 35 -13.91 -7.28 -35.69
CA LYS A 35 -13.19 -7.74 -36.90
C LYS A 35 -12.59 -9.15 -36.73
N SER A 36 -12.27 -9.54 -35.50
CA SER A 36 -11.71 -10.86 -35.17
C SER A 36 -12.77 -11.90 -34.82
N GLY A 37 -14.08 -11.57 -34.91
CA GLY A 37 -15.18 -12.49 -34.59
C GLY A 37 -15.22 -12.92 -33.11
N ILE A 38 -14.59 -12.17 -32.21
CA ILE A 38 -14.50 -12.51 -30.79
C ILE A 38 -15.74 -11.99 -30.07
N LYS A 39 -16.46 -12.88 -29.37
CA LYS A 39 -17.62 -12.54 -28.53
C LYS A 39 -17.18 -11.88 -27.22
N ALA A 40 -16.68 -10.65 -27.31
CA ALA A 40 -16.28 -9.86 -26.16
C ALA A 40 -16.48 -8.36 -26.42
N GLU A 41 -16.50 -7.58 -25.34
CA GLU A 41 -16.63 -6.14 -25.37
C GLU A 41 -15.63 -5.49 -24.41
N CYS A 42 -14.87 -4.53 -24.92
CA CYS A 42 -14.02 -3.65 -24.13
C CYS A 42 -14.85 -2.53 -23.49
N MET A 43 -14.64 -2.29 -22.20
CA MET A 43 -15.23 -1.19 -21.46
C MET A 43 -14.20 -0.54 -20.53
N LYS A 44 -14.46 0.71 -20.15
CA LYS A 44 -13.73 1.38 -19.06
C LYS A 44 -13.84 0.55 -17.78
N GLY A 45 -12.73 0.35 -17.09
CA GLY A 45 -12.64 -0.29 -15.80
C GLY A 45 -12.28 0.68 -14.67
N GLY A 46 -12.07 0.11 -13.49
CA GLY A 46 -11.43 0.79 -12.36
C GLY A 46 -12.05 2.15 -12.00
N SER A 47 -11.17 3.12 -11.70
CA SER A 47 -11.59 4.45 -11.26
C SER A 47 -12.05 5.36 -12.39
N ILE A 48 -11.57 5.14 -13.63
CA ILE A 48 -12.03 5.84 -14.83
C ILE A 48 -13.53 5.57 -15.06
N ALA A 49 -13.94 4.31 -15.03
CA ALA A 49 -15.35 3.93 -15.25
C ALA A 49 -16.30 4.49 -14.18
N LYS A 50 -15.81 4.61 -12.95
CA LYS A 50 -16.53 5.18 -11.81
C LYS A 50 -16.58 6.71 -11.84
N GLY A 51 -15.80 7.35 -12.72
CA GLY A 51 -15.61 8.80 -12.71
C GLY A 51 -14.91 9.29 -11.44
N THR A 52 -13.98 8.51 -10.87
CA THR A 52 -13.22 8.83 -9.64
C THR A 52 -11.71 8.80 -9.85
N PHE A 53 -11.27 8.81 -11.10
CA PHE A 53 -9.87 8.92 -11.50
C PHE A 53 -9.30 10.28 -11.11
N LEU A 54 -8.05 10.31 -10.64
CA LEU A 54 -7.36 11.52 -10.23
C LEU A 54 -6.63 12.13 -11.41
N LYS A 55 -6.49 13.46 -11.40
CA LYS A 55 -5.50 14.15 -12.24
C LYS A 55 -4.10 13.64 -11.91
N ASP A 56 -3.26 13.49 -12.94
CA ASP A 56 -1.89 12.96 -12.87
C ASP A 56 -1.77 11.49 -12.42
N ASP A 57 -2.88 10.76 -12.34
CA ASP A 57 -2.86 9.32 -12.41
C ASP A 57 -2.76 8.93 -13.89
N TYR A 58 -1.87 8.01 -14.24
CA TYR A 58 -1.63 7.63 -15.64
C TYR A 58 -2.09 6.19 -15.93
N ASP A 59 -2.51 5.45 -14.90
CA ASP A 59 -2.87 4.03 -14.99
C ASP A 59 -4.38 3.88 -15.33
N VAL A 60 -4.68 3.48 -16.56
CA VAL A 60 -6.06 3.29 -17.05
C VAL A 60 -6.42 1.82 -17.11
N ASP A 61 -7.36 1.40 -16.26
CA ASP A 61 -7.94 0.06 -16.31
C ASP A 61 -9.00 -0.05 -17.43
N LEU A 62 -8.85 -1.04 -18.31
CA LEU A 62 -9.85 -1.46 -19.28
C LEU A 62 -10.21 -2.93 -19.06
N PHE A 63 -11.50 -3.25 -19.09
CA PHE A 63 -11.98 -4.63 -19.01
C PHE A 63 -12.44 -5.09 -20.37
N VAL A 64 -11.88 -6.20 -20.87
CA VAL A 64 -12.43 -6.90 -22.03
C VAL A 64 -13.29 -8.04 -21.53
N ARG A 65 -14.61 -7.84 -21.55
CA ARG A 65 -15.63 -8.77 -21.07
C ARG A 65 -15.97 -9.80 -22.13
N PHE A 66 -15.39 -10.98 -22.03
CA PHE A 66 -15.72 -12.13 -22.84
C PHE A 66 -17.09 -12.69 -22.44
N ASP A 67 -17.87 -13.10 -23.44
CA ASP A 67 -19.13 -13.78 -23.20
C ASP A 67 -18.93 -15.03 -22.31
N TYR A 68 -19.91 -15.33 -21.46
CA TYR A 68 -19.78 -16.44 -20.50
C TYR A 68 -19.63 -17.80 -21.18
N SER A 69 -20.10 -17.97 -22.43
CA SER A 69 -19.84 -19.17 -23.24
C SER A 69 -18.34 -19.45 -23.46
N MET A 70 -17.47 -18.46 -23.26
CA MET A 70 -16.03 -18.58 -23.42
C MET A 70 -15.28 -18.95 -22.13
N LYS A 71 -15.97 -19.28 -21.02
CA LYS A 71 -15.35 -19.54 -19.70
C LYS A 71 -14.24 -20.60 -19.66
N ASN A 72 -14.33 -21.62 -20.51
CA ASN A 72 -13.33 -22.70 -20.59
C ASN A 72 -12.22 -22.40 -21.62
N LYS A 73 -12.14 -21.18 -22.13
CA LYS A 73 -11.12 -20.75 -23.10
C LYS A 73 -10.00 -19.98 -22.41
N ARG A 74 -8.83 -19.95 -23.04
CA ARG A 74 -7.69 -19.14 -22.59
C ARG A 74 -7.89 -17.68 -22.99
N LEU A 75 -8.67 -16.95 -22.20
CA LEU A 75 -9.08 -15.56 -22.52
C LEU A 75 -7.90 -14.64 -22.81
N SER A 76 -6.82 -14.74 -22.01
CA SER A 76 -5.62 -13.94 -22.21
C SER A 76 -4.94 -14.22 -23.55
N ASP A 77 -4.81 -15.49 -23.95
CA ASP A 77 -4.19 -15.87 -25.23
C ASP A 77 -5.03 -15.39 -26.43
N ILE A 78 -6.36 -15.43 -26.31
CA ILE A 78 -7.27 -14.90 -27.32
C ILE A 78 -7.12 -13.38 -27.41
N LEU A 79 -7.13 -12.69 -26.27
CA LEU A 79 -7.02 -11.23 -26.24
C LEU A 79 -5.66 -10.75 -26.77
N GLU A 80 -4.57 -11.43 -26.44
CA GLU A 80 -3.23 -11.07 -26.93
C GLU A 80 -3.16 -11.05 -28.46
N LYS A 81 -3.74 -12.07 -29.12
CA LYS A 81 -3.79 -12.15 -30.58
C LYS A 81 -4.57 -11.00 -31.21
N VAL A 82 -5.62 -10.52 -30.54
CA VAL A 82 -6.41 -9.37 -31.00
C VAL A 82 -5.61 -8.08 -30.82
N LEU A 83 -5.01 -7.87 -29.65
CA LEU A 83 -4.32 -6.62 -29.31
C LEU A 83 -3.03 -6.42 -30.11
N LYS A 84 -2.27 -7.49 -30.39
CA LYS A 84 -1.02 -7.42 -31.19
C LYS A 84 -1.21 -6.92 -32.62
N LYS A 85 -2.45 -6.88 -33.14
CA LYS A 85 -2.75 -6.33 -34.47
C LYS A 85 -2.53 -4.82 -34.55
N GLU A 86 -2.54 -4.12 -33.42
CA GLU A 86 -2.54 -2.66 -33.40
C GLU A 86 -1.73 -2.04 -32.26
N PHE A 87 -1.49 -2.77 -31.17
CA PHE A 87 -0.83 -2.24 -29.97
C PHE A 87 0.47 -3.00 -29.67
N ASN A 88 1.52 -2.26 -29.29
CA ASN A 88 2.74 -2.83 -28.75
C ASN A 88 2.53 -3.20 -27.27
N ILE A 89 1.99 -4.39 -27.04
CA ILE A 89 1.59 -4.85 -25.71
C ILE A 89 2.69 -5.65 -25.00
N LYS A 90 2.73 -5.50 -23.68
CA LYS A 90 3.47 -6.33 -22.74
C LYS A 90 2.49 -7.20 -21.95
N ARG A 91 2.66 -8.52 -22.00
CA ARG A 91 1.92 -9.45 -21.15
C ARG A 91 2.45 -9.37 -19.72
N VAL A 92 1.55 -9.20 -18.75
CA VAL A 92 1.88 -9.13 -17.32
C VAL A 92 1.12 -10.22 -16.57
N HIS A 93 1.85 -10.96 -15.73
CA HIS A 93 1.31 -12.07 -14.98
C HIS A 93 0.64 -11.61 -13.67
N GLY A 94 -0.68 -11.77 -13.59
CA GLY A 94 -1.51 -11.50 -12.41
C GLY A 94 -2.19 -12.76 -11.87
N SER A 95 -3.40 -12.62 -11.30
CA SER A 95 -4.30 -13.77 -11.08
C SER A 95 -4.79 -14.37 -12.39
N ARG A 96 -4.86 -13.53 -13.41
CA ARG A 96 -5.00 -13.84 -14.83
C ARG A 96 -4.01 -12.95 -15.57
N ASP A 97 -3.41 -13.45 -16.64
CA ASP A 97 -2.53 -12.64 -17.48
C ASP A 97 -3.34 -11.49 -18.09
N TYR A 98 -2.79 -10.29 -18.00
CA TYR A 98 -3.35 -9.07 -18.55
C TYR A 98 -2.28 -8.36 -19.40
N PHE A 99 -2.67 -7.29 -20.07
CA PHE A 99 -1.80 -6.62 -21.04
C PHE A 99 -1.60 -5.17 -20.67
N GLN A 100 -0.37 -4.71 -20.76
CA GLN A 100 -0.02 -3.31 -20.61
C GLN A 100 0.44 -2.76 -21.95
N PHE A 101 0.06 -1.55 -22.30
CA PHE A 101 0.75 -0.78 -23.33
C PHE A 101 0.87 0.67 -22.91
N GLN A 102 1.98 1.28 -23.28
CA GLN A 102 2.27 2.67 -22.99
C GLN A 102 1.91 3.53 -24.20
N ASN A 103 1.10 4.56 -23.98
CA ASN A 103 0.97 5.71 -24.87
C ASN A 103 1.19 6.99 -24.01
N LYS A 104 0.34 8.01 -24.17
CA LYS A 104 0.28 9.13 -23.23
C LYS A 104 -0.20 8.69 -21.83
N LEU A 105 -0.90 7.55 -21.77
CA LEU A 105 -1.36 6.86 -20.57
C LEU A 105 -0.80 5.44 -20.54
N LEU A 106 -0.68 4.85 -19.36
CA LEU A 106 -0.42 3.43 -19.19
C LEU A 106 -1.76 2.69 -19.15
N PHE A 107 -2.07 1.93 -20.19
CA PHE A 107 -3.32 1.16 -20.24
C PHE A 107 -3.09 -0.26 -19.72
N GLU A 108 -3.92 -0.70 -18.77
CA GLU A 108 -4.01 -2.07 -18.31
C GLU A 108 -5.29 -2.72 -18.86
N ILE A 109 -5.14 -3.63 -19.83
CA ILE A 109 -6.25 -4.36 -20.45
C ILE A 109 -6.38 -5.73 -19.80
N VAL A 110 -7.43 -5.90 -19.00
CA VAL A 110 -7.67 -7.11 -18.23
C VAL A 110 -8.80 -7.94 -18.87
N PRO A 111 -8.52 -9.17 -19.34
CA PRO A 111 -9.57 -10.06 -19.83
C PRO A 111 -10.41 -10.59 -18.67
N VAL A 112 -11.73 -10.43 -18.76
CA VAL A 112 -12.70 -10.86 -17.72
C VAL A 112 -13.89 -11.59 -18.36
N LEU A 113 -14.59 -12.40 -17.59
CA LEU A 113 -15.87 -12.97 -18.00
C LEU A 113 -17.01 -11.99 -17.74
N LYS A 114 -17.94 -11.89 -18.69
CA LYS A 114 -19.19 -11.16 -18.54
C LYS A 114 -20.13 -11.97 -17.64
N ILE A 115 -20.08 -11.69 -16.35
CA ILE A 115 -20.91 -12.34 -15.32
C ILE A 115 -21.90 -11.35 -14.71
N ASN A 116 -22.99 -11.88 -14.16
CA ASN A 116 -24.00 -11.11 -13.43
C ASN A 116 -24.08 -11.47 -11.93
N ASN A 117 -23.29 -12.45 -11.49
CA ASN A 117 -23.24 -12.93 -10.12
C ASN A 117 -21.81 -13.40 -9.82
N TYR A 118 -21.27 -13.03 -8.66
CA TYR A 118 -19.91 -13.40 -8.23
C TYR A 118 -19.68 -14.92 -8.21
N ARG A 119 -20.74 -15.73 -8.02
CA ARG A 119 -20.67 -17.20 -8.04
C ARG A 119 -20.32 -17.79 -9.41
N LYS A 120 -20.44 -16.99 -10.48
CA LYS A 120 -20.04 -17.38 -11.84
C LYS A 120 -18.60 -16.98 -12.19
N ALA A 121 -17.88 -16.33 -11.26
CA ALA A 121 -16.50 -15.91 -11.48
C ALA A 121 -15.58 -17.14 -11.54
N GLU A 122 -14.75 -17.23 -12.58
CA GLU A 122 -13.69 -18.25 -12.71
C GLU A 122 -12.32 -17.68 -12.28
N ASN A 123 -12.23 -16.35 -12.17
CA ASN A 123 -11.08 -15.64 -11.64
C ASN A 123 -11.51 -14.46 -10.77
N VAL A 124 -10.64 -14.07 -9.84
CA VAL A 124 -10.91 -12.92 -8.95
C VAL A 124 -11.17 -11.62 -9.70
N THR A 125 -10.60 -11.45 -10.90
CA THR A 125 -10.80 -10.25 -11.74
C THR A 125 -12.16 -10.21 -12.43
N ASP A 126 -12.85 -11.35 -12.59
CA ASP A 126 -14.18 -11.39 -13.23
C ASP A 126 -15.24 -10.61 -12.44
N MET A 127 -14.97 -10.36 -11.16
CA MET A 127 -15.85 -9.62 -10.25
C MET A 127 -15.61 -8.10 -10.31
N SER A 128 -14.49 -7.65 -10.84
CA SER A 128 -14.14 -6.21 -10.89
C SER A 128 -15.18 -5.35 -11.64
N PRO A 129 -15.77 -5.79 -12.78
CA PRO A 129 -16.87 -5.06 -13.41
C PRO A 129 -18.09 -4.91 -12.50
N LEU A 130 -18.45 -5.94 -11.72
CA LEU A 130 -19.58 -5.87 -10.78
C LEU A 130 -19.36 -4.81 -9.69
N HIS A 131 -18.13 -4.66 -9.19
CA HIS A 131 -17.78 -3.58 -8.26
C HIS A 131 -17.85 -2.20 -8.89
N VAL A 132 -17.46 -2.06 -10.16
CA VAL A 132 -17.64 -0.80 -10.92
C VAL A 132 -19.12 -0.46 -11.02
N ASP A 133 -19.95 -1.41 -11.45
CA ASP A 133 -21.39 -1.21 -11.62
C ASP A 133 -22.07 -0.86 -10.30
N TYR A 134 -21.72 -1.55 -9.21
CA TYR A 134 -22.21 -1.23 -7.86
C TYR A 134 -21.89 0.21 -7.46
N VAL A 135 -20.63 0.63 -7.60
CA VAL A 135 -20.22 2.00 -7.24
C VAL A 135 -20.98 3.01 -8.10
N LYS A 136 -21.02 2.83 -9.43
CA LYS A 136 -21.76 3.73 -10.33
C LYS A 136 -23.23 3.87 -9.94
N LYS A 137 -23.88 2.78 -9.55
CA LYS A 137 -25.30 2.77 -9.13
C LYS A 137 -25.52 3.50 -7.81
N LYS A 138 -24.56 3.43 -6.87
CA LYS A 138 -24.70 3.98 -5.52
C LYS A 138 -24.20 5.43 -5.39
N LEU A 139 -23.35 5.90 -6.31
CA LEU A 139 -22.82 7.26 -6.27
C LEU A 139 -23.92 8.30 -6.47
N LYS A 140 -23.98 9.26 -5.53
CA LYS A 140 -24.79 10.46 -5.60
C LYS A 140 -24.01 11.63 -6.19
N ARG A 141 -24.71 12.66 -6.63
CA ARG A 141 -24.12 13.89 -7.19
C ARG A 141 -23.05 14.46 -6.24
N GLY A 142 -21.85 14.72 -6.77
CA GLY A 142 -20.72 15.27 -6.02
C GLY A 142 -19.83 14.24 -5.30
N GLN A 143 -20.30 13.01 -5.05
CA GLN A 143 -19.52 12.01 -4.31
C GLN A 143 -18.30 11.52 -5.08
N ALA A 144 -18.32 11.57 -6.42
CA ALA A 144 -17.15 11.26 -7.23
C ALA A 144 -15.94 12.15 -6.89
N ASP A 145 -16.17 13.44 -6.64
CA ASP A 145 -15.13 14.37 -6.22
C ASP A 145 -14.72 14.16 -4.75
N ASP A 146 -15.65 13.76 -3.89
CA ASP A 146 -15.31 13.37 -2.51
C ASP A 146 -14.44 12.11 -2.47
N ILE A 147 -14.63 11.16 -3.38
CA ILE A 147 -13.73 10.01 -3.53
C ILE A 147 -12.36 10.45 -4.02
N ARG A 148 -12.27 11.39 -4.97
CA ARG A 148 -10.98 11.95 -5.40
C ARG A 148 -10.25 12.61 -4.22
N LEU A 149 -10.96 13.42 -3.43
CA LEU A 149 -10.40 14.00 -2.20
C LEU A 149 -9.89 12.92 -1.25
N ALA A 150 -10.68 11.87 -1.00
CA ALA A 150 -10.29 10.78 -0.12
C ALA A 150 -9.02 10.07 -0.62
N LYS A 151 -8.95 9.76 -1.92
CA LYS A 151 -7.76 9.14 -2.53
C LYS A 151 -6.55 10.03 -2.38
N GLN A 152 -6.66 11.32 -2.75
CA GLN A 152 -5.53 12.24 -2.69
C GLN A 152 -5.07 12.49 -1.25
N PHE A 153 -6.00 12.66 -0.32
CA PHE A 153 -5.71 12.81 1.10
C PHE A 153 -4.97 11.58 1.64
N CYS A 154 -5.44 10.37 1.32
CA CYS A 154 -4.76 9.14 1.71
C CYS A 154 -3.38 8.99 1.03
N LYS A 155 -3.20 9.41 -0.23
CA LYS A 155 -1.90 9.44 -0.92
C LYS A 155 -0.94 10.37 -0.18
N ALA A 156 -1.36 11.59 0.15
CA ALA A 156 -0.57 12.59 0.88
C ALA A 156 -0.24 12.15 2.31
N ALA A 157 -1.17 11.48 3.00
CA ALA A 157 -0.96 10.89 4.32
C ALA A 157 -0.17 9.57 4.29
N LYS A 158 0.27 9.09 3.12
CA LYS A 158 1.01 7.82 2.93
C LYS A 158 0.27 6.59 3.48
N VAL A 159 -1.05 6.60 3.36
CA VAL A 159 -1.94 5.49 3.76
C VAL A 159 -2.74 4.91 2.59
N TYR A 160 -2.56 5.38 1.35
CA TYR A 160 -3.23 4.86 0.17
C TYR A 160 -2.51 3.65 -0.44
N GLY A 161 -3.24 2.56 -0.68
CA GLY A 161 -2.73 1.34 -1.33
C GLY A 161 -2.95 0.07 -0.49
N ALA A 162 -3.31 -1.04 -1.15
CA ALA A 162 -3.52 -2.34 -0.52
C ALA A 162 -2.31 -3.29 -0.65
N GLU A 163 -1.26 -2.83 -1.32
CA GLU A 163 -0.01 -3.54 -1.54
C GLU A 163 0.56 -4.01 -0.21
N SER A 164 1.22 -5.16 -0.21
CA SER A 164 1.75 -5.83 0.97
C SER A 164 2.79 -5.00 1.73
N TYR A 165 3.41 -4.01 1.07
CA TYR A 165 4.35 -3.07 1.67
C TYR A 165 3.71 -1.76 2.16
N ILE A 166 2.46 -1.48 1.79
CA ILE A 166 1.70 -0.31 2.26
C ILE A 166 0.71 -0.74 3.34
N LYS A 167 -0.13 -1.74 3.04
CA LYS A 167 -1.21 -2.25 3.91
C LYS A 167 -2.17 -1.15 4.39
N GLY A 168 -2.54 -0.28 3.47
CA GLY A 168 -3.37 0.91 3.69
C GLY A 168 -4.77 0.79 3.07
N PHE A 169 -5.32 1.94 2.70
CA PHE A 169 -6.64 2.10 2.12
C PHE A 169 -6.61 1.96 0.61
N SER A 170 -7.26 0.93 0.08
CA SER A 170 -7.44 0.75 -1.36
C SER A 170 -8.45 1.75 -1.94
N GLY A 171 -8.36 2.03 -3.25
CA GLY A 171 -9.36 2.84 -3.93
C GLY A 171 -10.78 2.31 -3.75
N HIS A 172 -10.96 0.98 -3.78
CA HIS A 172 -12.27 0.36 -3.58
C HIS A 172 -12.84 0.60 -2.19
N ILE A 173 -12.05 0.50 -1.11
CA ILE A 173 -12.59 0.78 0.22
C ILE A 173 -12.88 2.26 0.43
N LEU A 174 -12.13 3.16 -0.22
CA LEU A 174 -12.45 4.59 -0.21
C LEU A 174 -13.76 4.88 -0.95
N ASP A 175 -14.03 4.21 -2.08
CA ASP A 175 -15.32 4.28 -2.75
C ASP A 175 -16.46 3.90 -1.78
N LEU A 176 -16.32 2.76 -1.09
CA LEU A 176 -17.31 2.24 -0.14
C LEU A 176 -17.48 3.16 1.09
N LEU A 177 -16.40 3.70 1.64
CA LEU A 177 -16.43 4.61 2.77
C LEU A 177 -17.17 5.90 2.43
N ILE A 178 -16.96 6.48 1.24
CA ILE A 178 -17.69 7.67 0.81
C ILE A 178 -19.17 7.35 0.55
N ILE A 179 -19.48 6.20 -0.05
CA ILE A 179 -20.87 5.74 -0.21
C ILE A 179 -21.56 5.63 1.17
N HIS A 180 -20.88 5.06 2.16
CA HIS A 180 -21.42 4.86 3.51
C HIS A 180 -21.61 6.18 4.29
N TYR A 181 -20.56 6.99 4.40
CA TYR A 181 -20.60 8.23 5.20
C TYR A 181 -21.22 9.43 4.46
N GLY A 182 -21.34 9.34 3.14
CA GLY A 182 -22.03 10.33 2.31
C GLY A 182 -21.12 11.41 1.72
N SER A 183 -20.04 11.81 2.39
CA SER A 183 -19.08 12.81 1.88
C SER A 183 -17.69 12.64 2.50
N PHE A 184 -16.69 13.28 1.90
CA PHE A 184 -15.31 13.29 2.42
C PHE A 184 -15.25 13.87 3.83
N GLU A 185 -15.90 15.02 4.06
CA GLU A 185 -15.94 15.65 5.37
C GLU A 185 -16.60 14.75 6.43
N LYS A 186 -17.72 14.11 6.10
CA LYS A 186 -18.40 13.17 7.01
C LYS A 186 -17.53 11.96 7.32
N LEU A 187 -16.80 11.43 6.34
CA LEU A 187 -15.82 10.38 6.56
C LEU A 187 -14.76 10.81 7.60
N LEU A 188 -14.14 11.99 7.44
CA LEU A 188 -13.12 12.45 8.38
C LEU A 188 -13.67 12.63 9.80
N LYS A 189 -14.85 13.26 9.93
CA LYS A 189 -15.52 13.49 11.22
C LYS A 189 -15.87 12.18 11.94
N ASN A 190 -16.24 11.13 11.20
CA ASN A 190 -16.49 9.82 11.80
C ASN A 190 -15.19 9.06 12.09
N ALA A 191 -14.17 9.23 11.25
CA ALA A 191 -12.92 8.50 11.37
C ALA A 191 -12.15 8.83 12.65
N ILE A 192 -12.18 10.09 13.12
CA ILE A 192 -11.51 10.46 14.39
C ILE A 192 -12.04 9.67 15.60
N ASP A 193 -13.33 9.30 15.58
CA ASP A 193 -14.00 8.57 16.66
C ASP A 193 -14.02 7.05 16.45
N TRP A 194 -13.41 6.56 15.37
CA TRP A 194 -13.32 5.14 15.09
C TRP A 194 -12.67 4.39 16.26
N LYS A 195 -13.43 3.43 16.78
CA LYS A 195 -12.95 2.48 17.79
C LYS A 195 -11.83 1.61 17.22
N PRO A 196 -11.08 0.86 18.07
CA PRO A 196 -10.07 -0.07 17.59
C PRO A 196 -10.62 -1.13 16.61
N LYS A 197 -11.92 -1.36 16.58
CA LYS A 197 -12.54 -2.23 15.60
C LYS A 197 -13.77 -1.53 15.02
N VAL A 198 -13.81 -1.37 13.71
CA VAL A 198 -14.93 -0.77 12.97
C VAL A 198 -15.49 -1.81 12.02
N VAL A 199 -16.81 -1.95 11.98
CA VAL A 199 -17.52 -2.88 11.12
C VAL A 199 -18.57 -2.10 10.33
N ILE A 200 -18.51 -2.19 9.01
CA ILE A 200 -19.42 -1.51 8.09
C ILE A 200 -20.02 -2.57 7.17
N ASP A 201 -21.35 -2.69 7.21
CA ASP A 201 -22.14 -3.44 6.25
C ASP A 201 -23.11 -2.46 5.58
N ILE A 202 -22.75 -2.03 4.37
CA ILE A 202 -23.46 -0.95 3.66
C ILE A 202 -24.87 -1.41 3.25
N GLU A 203 -25.00 -2.66 2.85
CA GLU A 203 -26.26 -3.24 2.39
C GLU A 203 -27.02 -3.98 3.51
N LYS A 204 -26.46 -4.04 4.73
CA LYS A 204 -27.02 -4.70 5.91
C LYS A 204 -27.38 -6.17 5.63
N GLN A 205 -26.49 -6.87 4.92
CA GLN A 205 -26.73 -8.22 4.45
C GLN A 205 -26.39 -9.30 5.48
N LEU A 206 -25.63 -8.96 6.53
CA LEU A 206 -25.24 -9.88 7.61
C LEU A 206 -25.81 -9.42 8.96
N LYS A 207 -26.19 -10.39 9.81
CA LYS A 207 -26.65 -10.10 11.18
C LYS A 207 -25.48 -9.76 12.09
N ASN A 208 -24.36 -10.47 11.93
CA ASN A 208 -23.13 -10.22 12.64
C ASN A 208 -21.91 -10.50 11.74
N PRO A 209 -21.42 -9.48 11.01
CA PRO A 209 -20.28 -9.63 10.12
C PRO A 209 -19.04 -10.25 10.77
N LEU A 210 -18.79 -10.02 12.07
CA LEU A 210 -17.61 -10.55 12.76
C LEU A 210 -17.70 -12.06 13.05
N LYS A 211 -18.92 -12.62 13.13
CA LYS A 211 -19.13 -14.06 13.30
C LYS A 211 -19.26 -14.78 11.97
N GLU A 212 -19.84 -14.12 10.96
CA GLU A 212 -20.17 -14.72 9.67
C GLU A 212 -19.02 -14.64 8.66
N LEU A 213 -18.10 -13.68 8.82
CA LEU A 213 -16.86 -13.63 8.04
C LEU A 213 -15.80 -14.55 8.65
N ASP A 214 -14.97 -15.13 7.79
CA ASP A 214 -13.77 -15.86 8.17
C ASP A 214 -12.89 -15.03 9.12
N ARG A 215 -12.55 -15.61 10.28
CA ARG A 215 -11.72 -14.97 11.31
C ARG A 215 -10.41 -14.41 10.75
N ALA A 216 -9.78 -15.09 9.79
CA ALA A 216 -8.56 -14.61 9.15
C ALA A 216 -8.77 -13.23 8.49
N LYS A 217 -9.95 -13.02 7.90
CA LYS A 217 -10.34 -11.78 7.20
C LYS A 217 -10.84 -10.69 8.16
N THR A 218 -11.09 -11.02 9.43
CA THR A 218 -11.50 -10.07 10.47
C THR A 218 -10.35 -9.62 11.38
N HIS A 219 -9.08 -9.82 11.02
CA HIS A 219 -7.96 -9.25 11.81
C HIS A 219 -7.76 -7.75 11.55
N SER A 220 -8.11 -7.26 10.35
CA SER A 220 -8.01 -5.83 10.00
C SER A 220 -8.80 -4.95 10.99
N PRO A 221 -8.30 -3.78 11.40
CA PRO A 221 -9.02 -2.86 12.27
C PRO A 221 -10.35 -2.38 11.68
N LEU A 222 -10.48 -2.42 10.34
CA LEU A 222 -11.68 -2.08 9.60
C LEU A 222 -12.20 -3.31 8.87
N VAL A 223 -13.48 -3.63 9.08
CA VAL A 223 -14.19 -4.69 8.37
C VAL A 223 -15.27 -4.03 7.55
N ILE A 224 -15.14 -4.10 6.23
CA ILE A 224 -16.20 -3.66 5.31
C ILE A 224 -16.69 -4.90 4.59
N VAL A 225 -17.96 -5.27 4.80
CA VAL A 225 -18.60 -6.36 4.06
C VAL A 225 -18.65 -5.95 2.60
N ASP A 226 -18.06 -6.76 1.72
CA ASP A 226 -18.10 -6.48 0.30
C ASP A 226 -19.54 -6.67 -0.22
N PRO A 227 -20.16 -5.64 -0.81
CA PRO A 227 -21.55 -5.70 -1.26
C PRO A 227 -21.79 -6.71 -2.39
N MET A 228 -20.74 -7.12 -3.10
CA MET A 228 -20.81 -8.16 -4.14
C MET A 228 -20.42 -9.54 -3.61
N GLN A 229 -19.74 -9.63 -2.47
CA GLN A 229 -19.18 -10.87 -1.92
C GLN A 229 -19.30 -10.89 -0.38
N LEU A 230 -20.42 -11.41 0.11
CA LEU A 230 -20.72 -11.46 1.55
C LEU A 230 -19.64 -12.14 2.42
N CYS A 231 -18.86 -13.06 1.85
CA CYS A 231 -17.78 -13.77 2.54
C CYS A 231 -16.41 -13.05 2.52
N ARG A 232 -16.38 -11.80 2.05
CA ARG A 232 -15.16 -11.01 1.87
C ARG A 232 -15.19 -9.74 2.73
N ASN A 233 -14.10 -9.52 3.46
CA ASN A 233 -13.77 -8.20 3.99
C ASN A 233 -13.00 -7.40 2.91
N ALA A 234 -13.60 -6.33 2.38
CA ALA A 234 -12.96 -5.47 1.39
C ALA A 234 -11.71 -4.75 1.93
N ALA A 235 -11.62 -4.55 3.25
CA ALA A 235 -10.52 -3.89 3.95
C ALA A 235 -9.54 -4.87 4.62
N ALA A 236 -9.49 -6.14 4.19
CA ALA A 236 -8.64 -7.18 4.80
C ALA A 236 -7.13 -6.85 4.80
N ALA A 237 -6.66 -6.07 3.81
CA ALA A 237 -5.26 -5.69 3.68
C ALA A 237 -4.85 -4.53 4.62
N LEU A 238 -5.81 -3.75 5.13
CA LEU A 238 -5.53 -2.60 5.99
C LEU A 238 -4.97 -3.07 7.34
N ASN A 239 -3.84 -2.52 7.75
CA ASN A 239 -3.24 -2.82 9.05
C ASN A 239 -3.59 -1.77 10.12
N ARG A 240 -3.32 -2.09 11.38
CA ARG A 240 -3.52 -1.20 12.53
C ARG A 240 -2.78 0.13 12.38
N GLN A 241 -1.52 0.10 11.96
CA GLN A 241 -0.70 1.31 11.87
C GLN A 241 -1.31 2.33 10.89
N LYS A 242 -1.61 1.90 9.66
CA LYS A 242 -2.21 2.76 8.63
C LYS A 242 -3.61 3.24 8.99
N PHE A 243 -4.36 2.44 9.74
CA PHE A 243 -5.63 2.85 10.30
C PHE A 243 -5.49 4.00 11.31
N GLU A 244 -4.56 3.89 12.28
CA GLU A 244 -4.33 4.99 13.23
C GLU A 244 -3.66 6.21 12.57
N ASP A 245 -2.73 6.01 11.61
CA ASP A 245 -2.13 7.10 10.83
C ASP A 245 -3.19 7.92 10.08
N PHE A 246 -4.19 7.23 9.50
CA PHE A 246 -5.32 7.90 8.85
C PHE A 246 -6.16 8.69 9.84
N LYS A 247 -6.47 8.14 11.02
CA LYS A 247 -7.23 8.86 12.07
C LYS A 247 -6.50 10.12 12.53
N GLU A 248 -5.19 10.02 12.73
CA GLU A 248 -4.35 11.16 13.11
C GLU A 248 -4.31 12.23 12.01
N ALA A 249 -4.20 11.82 10.73
CA ALA A 249 -4.31 12.75 9.61
C ALA A 249 -5.67 13.45 9.56
N CYS A 250 -6.77 12.71 9.79
CA CYS A 250 -8.13 13.26 9.86
C CYS A 250 -8.22 14.32 10.98
N LYS A 251 -7.72 14.00 12.17
CA LYS A 251 -7.72 14.90 13.33
C LYS A 251 -6.98 16.20 13.02
N LYS A 252 -5.75 16.11 12.51
CA LYS A 252 -4.93 17.27 12.15
C LYS A 252 -5.61 18.15 11.09
N PHE A 253 -6.17 17.55 10.04
CA PHE A 253 -6.87 18.29 8.99
C PHE A 253 -8.12 19.00 9.52
N LEU A 254 -8.91 18.35 10.39
CA LEU A 254 -10.11 18.97 10.96
C LEU A 254 -9.78 20.11 11.92
N GLN A 255 -8.66 20.03 12.65
CA GLN A 255 -8.18 21.09 13.53
C GLN A 255 -7.65 22.31 12.75
N GLN A 256 -6.85 22.08 11.71
CA GLN A 256 -6.26 23.14 10.90
C GLN A 256 -6.30 22.79 9.40
N PRO A 257 -7.45 22.97 8.73
CA PRO A 257 -7.60 22.61 7.33
C PRO A 257 -6.63 23.36 6.42
N SER A 258 -5.88 22.64 5.59
CA SER A 258 -4.91 23.22 4.64
C SER A 258 -4.81 22.37 3.36
N LYS A 259 -4.46 23.02 2.25
CA LYS A 259 -4.15 22.34 0.97
C LYS A 259 -2.95 21.40 1.10
N GLU A 260 -2.07 21.63 2.07
CA GLU A 260 -0.88 20.81 2.31
C GLU A 260 -1.21 19.34 2.61
N PHE A 261 -2.40 19.06 3.18
CA PHE A 261 -2.88 17.70 3.42
C PHE A 261 -3.26 16.93 2.15
N PHE A 262 -3.24 17.59 0.99
CA PHE A 262 -3.49 16.99 -0.32
C PHE A 262 -2.23 16.97 -1.19
N LYS A 263 -1.07 17.40 -0.68
CA LYS A 263 0.20 17.35 -1.41
C LYS A 263 0.98 16.11 -1.01
N VAL A 264 1.31 15.26 -1.97
CA VAL A 264 2.18 14.11 -1.74
C VAL A 264 3.62 14.62 -1.57
N LYS A 265 4.11 14.61 -0.34
CA LYS A 265 5.48 14.99 -0.02
C LYS A 265 6.38 13.75 -0.12
N GLY A 266 7.27 13.75 -1.10
CA GLY A 266 8.49 12.95 -1.03
C GLY A 266 9.47 13.61 -0.07
N PHE A 267 10.59 12.94 0.20
CA PHE A 267 11.71 13.55 0.91
C PHE A 267 12.95 13.52 0.03
N SER A 268 13.61 14.67 -0.12
CA SER A 268 14.95 14.74 -0.68
C SER A 268 15.99 14.72 0.44
N LYS A 269 17.22 14.32 0.12
CA LYS A 269 18.33 14.39 1.07
C LYS A 269 18.47 15.80 1.65
N LYS A 270 18.38 16.83 0.80
CA LYS A 270 18.47 18.24 1.19
C LYS A 270 17.38 18.66 2.17
N ASP A 271 16.13 18.22 1.94
CA ASP A 271 15.02 18.54 2.83
C ASP A 271 15.24 17.92 4.22
N VAL A 272 15.68 16.66 4.27
CA VAL A 272 15.95 15.97 5.54
C VAL A 272 17.14 16.60 6.26
N GLU A 273 18.23 16.90 5.55
CA GLU A 273 19.41 17.59 6.10
C GLU A 273 19.07 18.95 6.71
N SER A 274 18.13 19.69 6.12
CA SER A 274 17.71 21.00 6.64
C SER A 274 17.04 20.93 8.02
N THR A 275 16.52 19.75 8.40
CA THR A 275 15.87 19.50 9.70
C THR A 275 16.81 18.90 10.75
N LEU A 276 18.06 18.58 10.38
CA LEU A 276 19.01 17.87 11.21
C LEU A 276 19.55 18.76 12.35
N LYS A 277 19.50 18.27 13.59
CA LYS A 277 20.09 18.94 14.75
C LYS A 277 21.57 18.60 14.88
N LYS A 278 22.36 19.48 15.52
CA LYS A 278 23.81 19.31 15.73
C LYS A 278 24.21 17.96 16.37
N ASN A 279 23.36 17.40 17.22
CA ASN A 279 23.58 16.14 17.92
C ASN A 279 22.98 14.92 17.20
N GLN A 280 22.70 15.03 15.89
CA GLN A 280 22.17 13.96 15.07
C GLN A 280 23.09 13.67 13.88
N GLU A 281 22.99 12.45 13.37
CA GLU A 281 23.63 11.98 12.15
C GLU A 281 22.55 11.40 11.24
N LEU A 282 22.64 11.73 9.95
CA LEU A 282 21.74 11.24 8.91
C LEU A 282 22.38 10.09 8.15
N PHE A 283 21.66 8.98 8.02
CA PHE A 283 21.95 7.94 7.04
C PHE A 283 20.88 7.96 5.97
N PHE A 284 21.20 8.55 4.82
CA PHE A 284 20.33 8.57 3.64
C PHE A 284 20.80 7.47 2.68
N ILE A 285 19.93 6.54 2.31
CA ILE A 285 20.32 5.29 1.69
C ILE A 285 19.50 5.06 0.42
N GLU A 286 20.18 4.92 -0.71
CA GLU A 286 19.56 4.46 -1.95
C GLU A 286 19.58 2.93 -2.01
N ALA A 287 18.42 2.33 -2.26
CA ALA A 287 18.19 0.91 -2.36
C ALA A 287 17.61 0.53 -3.73
N ASN A 288 18.49 0.10 -4.65
CA ASN A 288 18.10 -0.36 -5.98
C ASN A 288 17.48 -1.77 -5.92
N PRO A 289 16.23 -1.94 -6.35
CA PRO A 289 15.51 -3.19 -6.16
C PRO A 289 16.01 -4.32 -7.08
N LEU A 290 15.69 -5.55 -6.68
CA LEU A 290 15.75 -6.71 -7.58
C LEU A 290 14.65 -6.60 -8.66
N LYS A 291 14.82 -7.30 -9.79
CA LYS A 291 13.74 -7.44 -10.79
C LYS A 291 12.60 -8.30 -10.22
N GLY A 292 11.36 -7.95 -10.54
CA GLY A 292 10.19 -8.70 -10.10
C GLY A 292 8.89 -7.88 -10.14
N LYS A 293 7.82 -8.45 -9.60
CA LYS A 293 6.54 -7.76 -9.42
C LYS A 293 6.69 -6.63 -8.40
N LYS A 294 6.10 -5.45 -8.67
CA LYS A 294 6.19 -4.24 -7.83
C LYS A 294 5.88 -4.52 -6.35
N ASP A 295 4.81 -5.26 -6.08
CA ASP A 295 4.42 -5.61 -4.70
C ASP A 295 5.48 -6.48 -3.98
N VAL A 296 6.03 -7.48 -4.69
CA VAL A 296 7.10 -8.35 -4.15
C VAL A 296 8.37 -7.55 -3.89
N ILE A 297 8.73 -6.64 -4.80
CA ILE A 297 9.86 -5.74 -4.65
C ILE A 297 9.66 -4.85 -3.42
N GLY A 298 8.52 -4.16 -3.32
CA GLY A 298 8.21 -3.28 -2.20
C GLY A 298 8.24 -4.03 -0.86
N ALA A 299 7.73 -5.27 -0.81
CA ALA A 299 7.79 -6.10 0.38
C ALA A 299 9.22 -6.47 0.79
N LYS A 300 10.10 -6.74 -0.18
CA LYS A 300 11.52 -7.00 0.06
C LYS A 300 12.23 -5.74 0.60
N LEU A 301 11.98 -4.58 0.01
CA LEU A 301 12.51 -3.29 0.47
C LEU A 301 12.06 -2.96 1.89
N LEU A 302 10.76 -3.09 2.18
CA LEU A 302 10.21 -2.86 3.52
C LEU A 302 10.88 -3.77 4.57
N LYS A 303 11.06 -5.07 4.25
CA LYS A 303 11.75 -6.02 5.15
C LYS A 303 13.19 -5.60 5.43
N ALA A 304 13.91 -5.09 4.43
CA ALA A 304 15.27 -4.61 4.60
C ALA A 304 15.32 -3.30 5.42
N TYR A 305 14.44 -2.35 5.15
CA TYR A 305 14.29 -1.13 5.94
C TYR A 305 14.02 -1.44 7.42
N GLU A 306 13.04 -2.29 7.72
CA GLU A 306 12.70 -2.70 9.10
C GLU A 306 13.84 -3.48 9.76
N PHE A 307 14.55 -4.32 9.01
CA PHE A 307 15.74 -5.01 9.51
C PHE A 307 16.84 -4.02 9.94
N ILE A 308 17.14 -3.01 9.12
CA ILE A 308 18.14 -1.98 9.45
C ILE A 308 17.67 -1.18 10.66
N LYS A 309 16.43 -0.68 10.64
CA LYS A 309 15.81 0.08 11.74
C LYS A 309 15.88 -0.67 13.07
N MET A 310 15.46 -1.93 13.08
CA MET A 310 15.46 -2.77 14.26
C MET A 310 16.89 -3.09 14.72
N SER A 311 17.83 -3.27 13.80
CA SER A 311 19.23 -3.55 14.12
C SER A 311 19.92 -2.35 14.75
N ILE A 312 19.66 -1.13 14.29
CA ILE A 312 20.14 0.12 14.92
C ILE A 312 19.63 0.18 16.37
N LYS A 313 18.32 -0.01 16.60
CA LYS A 313 17.72 0.00 17.93
C LYS A 313 18.25 -1.09 18.85
N LYS A 314 18.44 -2.32 18.34
CA LYS A 314 18.98 -3.47 19.10
C LYS A 314 20.44 -3.29 19.53
N ASN A 315 21.18 -2.37 18.90
CA ASN A 315 22.53 -2.00 19.28
C ASN A 315 22.57 -0.73 20.13
N ASP A 316 21.46 -0.38 20.78
CA ASP A 316 21.27 0.76 21.68
C ASP A 316 21.37 2.15 21.05
N PHE A 317 21.46 2.26 19.72
CA PHE A 317 21.44 3.56 19.05
C PHE A 317 20.01 4.12 18.98
N LYS A 318 19.85 5.39 19.37
CA LYS A 318 18.55 6.07 19.36
C LYS A 318 18.24 6.67 17.99
N ILE A 319 17.30 6.06 17.28
CA ILE A 319 16.65 6.65 16.10
C ILE A 319 15.66 7.71 16.58
N THR A 320 15.84 8.96 16.15
CA THR A 320 14.88 10.04 16.39
C THR A 320 13.80 10.09 15.32
N GLU A 321 14.18 9.80 14.08
CA GLU A 321 13.27 9.80 12.94
C GLU A 321 13.75 8.78 11.90
N SER A 322 12.80 8.17 11.20
CA SER A 322 13.13 7.28 10.09
C SER A 322 11.92 7.13 9.18
N GLU A 323 12.15 7.18 7.88
CA GLU A 323 11.12 6.89 6.89
C GLU A 323 11.72 6.17 5.69
N TRP A 324 10.84 5.67 4.83
CA TRP A 324 11.20 5.08 3.56
C TRP A 324 10.16 5.40 2.49
N GLU A 325 10.59 5.38 1.23
CA GLU A 325 9.71 5.47 0.07
C GLU A 325 10.17 4.50 -1.03
N PHE A 326 9.24 4.12 -1.89
CA PHE A 326 9.51 3.28 -3.05
C PHE A 326 8.74 3.78 -4.27
N LYS A 327 9.49 4.26 -5.26
CA LYS A 327 8.99 4.58 -6.60
C LYS A 327 9.64 3.61 -7.59
N GLU A 328 10.69 4.05 -8.27
CA GLU A 328 11.55 3.19 -9.09
C GLU A 328 12.65 2.53 -8.24
N LYS A 329 13.19 3.31 -7.30
CA LYS A 329 14.16 2.89 -6.30
C LYS A 329 13.56 3.03 -4.90
N GLY A 330 14.10 2.27 -3.96
CA GLY A 330 13.84 2.50 -2.54
C GLY A 330 14.75 3.59 -2.01
N ILE A 331 14.21 4.50 -1.20
CA ILE A 331 15.02 5.45 -0.42
C ILE A 331 14.69 5.24 1.05
N PHE A 332 15.72 5.04 1.87
CA PHE A 332 15.59 4.92 3.32
C PHE A 332 16.32 6.09 3.97
N TYR A 333 15.76 6.67 5.02
CA TYR A 333 16.56 7.50 5.91
C TYR A 333 16.39 7.14 7.38
N PHE A 334 17.48 7.35 8.11
CA PHE A 334 17.54 7.20 9.55
C PHE A 334 18.26 8.42 10.13
N ILE A 335 17.55 9.20 10.96
CA ILE A 335 18.17 10.21 11.81
C ILE A 335 18.45 9.56 13.15
N VAL A 336 19.73 9.46 13.49
CA VAL A 336 20.23 8.80 14.70
C VAL A 336 20.91 9.83 15.57
N LYS A 337 20.76 9.73 16.90
CA LYS A 337 21.53 10.57 17.81
C LYS A 337 23.02 10.28 17.66
N LYS A 338 23.81 11.33 17.47
CA LYS A 338 25.27 11.26 17.34
C LYS A 338 25.88 11.04 18.73
N GLU A 339 26.09 9.78 19.08
CA GLU A 339 26.67 9.38 20.35
C GLU A 339 27.68 8.23 20.17
N ILE A 340 28.78 8.29 20.92
CA ILE A 340 29.74 7.19 21.01
C ILE A 340 29.35 6.37 22.23
N LEU A 341 28.89 5.14 22.01
CA LEU A 341 28.50 4.25 23.10
C LEU A 341 29.72 3.81 23.92
N SER A 342 29.46 3.46 25.18
CA SER A 342 30.45 2.86 26.09
C SER A 342 31.11 1.63 25.45
N GLU A 343 32.36 1.33 25.79
CA GLU A 343 33.05 0.15 25.25
C GLU A 343 32.30 -1.15 25.57
N LYS A 344 31.59 -1.17 26.71
CA LYS A 344 30.91 -2.36 27.21
C LYS A 344 29.39 -2.20 27.24
N VAL A 345 28.69 -3.32 27.13
CA VAL A 345 27.23 -3.45 27.28
C VAL A 345 26.92 -4.48 28.37
N VAL A 346 25.86 -4.22 29.13
CA VAL A 346 25.35 -5.15 30.13
C VAL A 346 24.26 -6.00 29.48
N VAL A 347 24.53 -7.28 29.28
CA VAL A 347 23.59 -8.25 28.73
C VAL A 347 22.76 -8.83 29.87
N ARG A 348 21.43 -8.72 29.76
CA ARG A 348 20.48 -9.28 30.74
C ARG A 348 20.38 -10.80 30.58
N GLY A 349 20.63 -11.52 31.66
CA GLY A 349 20.48 -12.97 31.73
C GLY A 349 19.19 -13.44 32.42
N PRO A 350 19.07 -14.77 32.63
CA PRO A 350 17.91 -15.37 33.26
C PRO A 350 17.85 -15.08 34.78
N PRO A 351 16.66 -15.23 35.40
CA PRO A 351 16.51 -15.23 36.85
C PRO A 351 17.31 -16.36 37.51
N LEU A 352 17.79 -16.13 38.74
CA LEU A 352 18.61 -17.07 39.51
C LEU A 352 17.89 -18.41 39.76
N ASN A 353 16.57 -18.40 39.88
CA ASN A 353 15.77 -19.61 40.07
C ASN A 353 15.73 -20.54 38.84
N LYS A 354 16.16 -20.09 37.65
CA LYS A 354 16.29 -20.91 36.45
C LYS A 354 17.71 -21.49 36.33
N LYS A 355 18.04 -22.45 37.19
CA LYS A 355 19.39 -23.04 37.33
C LYS A 355 20.06 -23.42 36.00
N GLU A 356 19.36 -24.14 35.11
CA GLU A 356 19.90 -24.52 33.79
C GLU A 356 20.15 -23.31 32.87
N GLY A 357 19.26 -22.32 32.92
CA GLY A 357 19.40 -21.08 32.17
C GLY A 357 20.63 -20.31 32.62
N VAL A 358 20.84 -20.22 33.94
CA VAL A 358 22.02 -19.59 34.54
C VAL A 358 23.30 -20.32 34.12
N LYS A 359 23.32 -21.66 34.17
CA LYS A 359 24.48 -22.46 33.76
C LYS A 359 24.84 -22.19 32.30
N ARG A 360 23.86 -22.23 31.39
CA ARG A 360 24.06 -21.92 29.96
C ARG A 360 24.54 -20.47 29.74
N PHE A 361 23.98 -19.52 30.48
CA PHE A 361 24.37 -18.11 30.39
C PHE A 361 25.83 -17.90 30.83
N LYS A 362 26.23 -18.45 31.99
CA LYS A 362 27.61 -18.37 32.48
C LYS A 362 28.61 -19.10 31.58
N ALA A 363 28.21 -20.19 30.92
CA ALA A 363 29.06 -20.88 29.94
C ALA A 363 29.31 -20.03 28.68
N LYS A 364 28.32 -19.26 28.24
CA LYS A 364 28.42 -18.41 27.04
C LYS A 364 29.18 -17.10 27.31
N HIS A 365 29.05 -16.55 28.52
CA HIS A 365 29.52 -15.21 28.85
C HIS A 365 30.66 -15.26 29.87
N LYS A 366 31.86 -14.76 29.52
CA LYS A 366 33.05 -14.85 30.38
C LYS A 366 32.96 -14.03 31.67
N LYS A 367 32.44 -12.81 31.59
CA LYS A 367 32.33 -11.89 32.74
C LYS A 367 30.86 -11.76 33.15
N THR A 368 30.44 -12.53 34.15
CA THR A 368 29.07 -12.47 34.70
C THR A 368 29.03 -11.93 36.11
N PHE A 369 27.93 -11.27 36.46
CA PHE A 369 27.67 -10.76 37.81
C PHE A 369 26.18 -10.91 38.14
N VAL A 370 25.83 -10.81 39.42
CA VAL A 370 24.44 -10.90 39.89
C VAL A 370 23.97 -9.51 40.30
N LYS A 371 22.76 -9.13 39.91
CA LYS A 371 22.11 -7.90 40.37
C LYS A 371 20.65 -8.21 40.69
N GLY A 372 20.28 -8.14 41.96
CA GLY A 372 18.96 -8.59 42.43
C GLY A 372 18.77 -10.10 42.22
N ASP A 373 17.65 -10.47 41.61
CA ASP A 373 17.25 -11.87 41.37
C ASP A 373 17.77 -12.46 40.04
N ARG A 374 18.71 -11.78 39.37
CA ARG A 374 19.13 -12.09 37.99
C ARG A 374 20.63 -12.06 37.77
N VAL A 375 21.07 -12.88 36.81
CA VAL A 375 22.44 -12.87 36.29
C VAL A 375 22.55 -11.91 35.11
N PHE A 376 23.68 -11.22 35.01
CA PHE A 376 24.03 -10.31 33.94
C PHE A 376 25.44 -10.64 33.42
N ALA A 377 25.76 -10.19 32.22
CA ALA A 377 27.11 -10.27 31.66
C ALA A 377 27.58 -8.90 31.20
N GLU A 378 28.89 -8.65 31.33
CA GLU A 378 29.53 -7.48 30.77
C GLU A 378 30.31 -7.89 29.51
N GLU A 379 29.90 -7.36 28.35
CA GLU A 379 30.51 -7.70 27.05
C GLU A 379 31.03 -6.47 26.33
N LYS A 380 32.08 -6.63 25.51
CA LYS A 380 32.54 -5.56 24.62
C LYS A 380 31.55 -5.36 23.48
N ARG A 381 31.17 -4.11 23.21
CA ARG A 381 30.32 -3.76 22.07
C ARG A 381 31.06 -3.98 20.78
N LYS A 382 30.39 -4.59 19.81
CA LYS A 382 30.90 -4.68 18.44
C LYS A 382 30.92 -3.30 17.75
N TYR A 383 29.92 -2.46 18.03
CA TYR A 383 29.77 -1.13 17.43
C TYR A 383 29.60 -0.08 18.53
N ARG A 384 30.41 0.97 18.46
CA ARG A 384 30.30 2.15 19.33
C ARG A 384 29.73 3.36 18.61
N GLU A 385 29.79 3.37 17.28
CA GLU A 385 29.30 4.43 16.41
C GLU A 385 28.26 3.86 15.44
N ALA A 386 27.18 4.60 15.22
CA ALA A 386 26.08 4.18 14.36
C ALA A 386 26.55 3.97 12.91
N LYS A 387 27.46 4.82 12.42
CA LYS A 387 28.03 4.74 11.07
C LYS A 387 28.64 3.37 10.77
N LYS A 388 29.47 2.85 11.68
CA LYS A 388 30.11 1.52 11.55
C LYS A 388 29.07 0.41 11.50
N LEU A 389 28.04 0.49 12.36
CA LEU A 389 26.93 -0.47 12.35
C LEU A 389 26.18 -0.44 11.01
N VAL A 390 25.77 0.74 10.54
CA VAL A 390 24.98 0.88 9.31
C VAL A 390 25.77 0.34 8.10
N GLN A 391 27.06 0.71 7.97
CA GLN A 391 27.93 0.21 6.91
C GLN A 391 28.03 -1.33 6.90
N ASP A 392 28.11 -1.96 8.09
CA ASP A 392 28.12 -3.41 8.21
C ASP A 392 26.75 -4.04 7.88
N LEU A 393 25.65 -3.40 8.29
CA LEU A 393 24.29 -3.87 8.02
C LEU A 393 23.98 -3.91 6.52
N LEU A 394 24.44 -2.91 5.76
CA LEU A 394 24.25 -2.87 4.30
C LEU A 394 24.92 -4.03 3.57
N LYS A 395 25.97 -4.61 4.16
CA LYS A 395 26.70 -5.77 3.62
C LYS A 395 26.14 -7.11 4.12
N LYS A 396 25.14 -7.12 4.98
CA LYS A 396 24.57 -8.37 5.50
C LYS A 396 23.84 -9.13 4.40
N ARG A 397 24.05 -10.44 4.35
CA ARG A 397 23.33 -11.38 3.46
C ARG A 397 21.82 -11.14 3.44
N TYR A 398 21.21 -10.89 4.61
CA TYR A 398 19.77 -10.59 4.71
C TYR A 398 19.33 -9.40 3.83
N VAL A 399 20.15 -8.34 3.75
CA VAL A 399 19.87 -7.15 2.93
C VAL A 399 20.17 -7.44 1.46
N LEU A 400 21.32 -8.04 1.16
CA LEU A 400 21.79 -8.30 -0.21
C LEU A 400 20.90 -9.31 -0.98
N GLU A 401 20.24 -10.25 -0.29
CA GLU A 401 19.26 -11.16 -0.92
C GLU A 401 17.95 -10.46 -1.32
N ARG A 402 17.72 -9.23 -0.85
CA ARG A 402 16.48 -8.47 -1.03
C ARG A 402 16.64 -7.25 -1.93
N ILE A 403 17.86 -6.73 -2.05
CA ILE A 403 18.19 -5.48 -2.74
C ILE A 403 19.39 -5.71 -3.64
N LYS A 404 19.31 -5.26 -4.90
CA LYS A 404 20.36 -5.46 -5.90
C LYS A 404 21.62 -4.66 -5.57
N LYS A 405 21.45 -3.38 -5.24
CA LYS A 405 22.52 -2.46 -4.84
C LYS A 405 21.99 -1.54 -3.73
N ILE A 406 22.74 -1.37 -2.66
CA ILE A 406 22.37 -0.48 -1.56
C ILE A 406 23.58 0.31 -1.08
N GLU A 407 23.44 1.63 -0.96
CA GLU A 407 24.55 2.51 -0.57
C GLU A 407 24.03 3.75 0.17
N ILE A 408 24.88 4.31 1.03
CA ILE A 408 24.63 5.60 1.69
C ILE A 408 25.00 6.70 0.68
N ILE A 409 24.11 7.65 0.45
CA ILE A 409 24.29 8.75 -0.53
C ILE A 409 24.33 10.12 0.11
#